data_AF-A0A0N4TEY5-F1
#
_entry.id   AF-A0A0N4TEY5-F1
#
_cell.length_a   1.000
_cell.length_b   1.000
_cell.length_c   1.000
_cell.angle_alpha   90.00
_cell.angle_beta   90.00
_cell.angle_gamma   90.00
#
_symmetry.space_group_name_H-M   'P 1'
#
loop_
_entity.id
_entity.type
_entity.pdbx_description
1 polymer ?
#
loop_
_entity_poly.entity_id
_entity_poly.type
_entity_poly.pdbx_seq_one_letter_code
_entity_poly.pdbx_strand_id
1 'polypeptide(L)'
;MELKPGGANIAVTHENVVEYIYLFVEARMLGNHLKCLEAIKQGVYDAIPLGSLANMTAEDLRLLLCGTQEISMALMQSYTTFTDESSASPELLQKFKGWFWSICNKLNNQEKQDLIFFWTGSPTLPPSEDGFQPMPTVLVRPADDHLPT
;
A
#
# COMPACT_ATOMS: atom_id res chain seq x y z
N MET A 1 14.66 3.14 22.63
CA MET A 1 13.57 2.36 23.27
C MET A 1 13.98 0.91 23.14
N GLU A 2 14.07 0.18 24.24
CA GLU A 2 14.24 -1.27 24.16
C GLU A 2 12.91 -1.91 23.75
N LEU A 3 12.95 -2.88 22.84
CA LEU A 3 11.76 -3.59 22.36
C LEU A 3 11.27 -4.67 23.33
N LYS A 4 12.18 -5.16 24.18
CA LYS A 4 11.91 -6.08 25.29
C LYS A 4 12.94 -5.83 26.41
N PRO A 5 12.69 -6.28 27.64
CA PRO A 5 13.61 -6.06 28.77
C PRO A 5 15.03 -6.55 28.47
N GLY A 6 16.02 -5.67 28.60
CA GLY A 6 17.42 -5.99 28.31
C GLY A 6 17.73 -6.20 26.83
N GLY A 7 16.80 -5.81 25.94
CA GLY A 7 16.90 -5.98 24.50
C GLY A 7 18.12 -5.30 23.88
N ALA A 8 18.67 -4.25 24.50
CA ALA A 8 19.91 -3.63 24.03
C ALA A 8 21.12 -4.57 24.05
N ASN A 9 21.08 -5.64 24.84
CA ASN A 9 22.15 -6.64 24.95
C ASN A 9 21.88 -7.91 24.14
N ILE A 10 20.78 -7.95 23.37
CA ILE A 10 20.38 -9.13 22.58
C ILE A 10 20.63 -8.81 21.11
N ALA A 11 21.59 -9.50 20.49
CA ALA A 11 21.84 -9.37 19.06
C ALA A 11 20.68 -9.95 18.24
N VAL A 12 20.34 -9.28 17.13
CA VAL A 12 19.41 -9.84 16.15
C VAL A 12 20.14 -10.93 15.34
N THR A 13 19.51 -12.08 15.23
CA THR A 13 20.02 -13.31 14.61
C THR A 13 18.96 -13.87 13.67
N HIS A 14 19.32 -14.84 12.83
CA HIS A 14 18.35 -15.50 11.94
C HIS A 14 17.19 -16.16 12.72
N GLU A 15 17.48 -16.64 13.93
CA GLU A 15 16.51 -17.32 14.79
C GLU A 15 15.51 -16.36 15.44
N ASN A 16 15.89 -15.10 15.68
CA ASN A 16 15.05 -14.12 16.39
C ASN A 16 14.57 -12.93 15.53
N VAL A 17 14.93 -12.88 14.24
CA VAL A 17 14.60 -11.75 13.36
C VAL A 17 13.09 -11.51 13.24
N VAL A 18 12.29 -12.58 13.21
CA VAL A 18 10.82 -12.49 13.12
C VAL A 18 10.25 -11.84 14.38
N GLU A 19 10.68 -12.27 15.56
CA GLU A 19 10.28 -11.68 16.85
C GLU A 19 10.66 -10.19 16.89
N TYR A 20 11.90 -9.87 16.51
CA TYR A 20 12.38 -8.50 16.44
C TYR A 20 11.50 -7.63 15.53
N ILE A 21 11.15 -8.11 14.33
CA ILE A 21 10.28 -7.38 13.39
C ILE A 21 8.91 -7.11 14.03
N TYR A 22 8.28 -8.11 14.65
CA TYR A 22 6.99 -7.92 15.31
C TYR A 22 7.06 -6.86 16.41
N LEU A 23 8.02 -6.96 17.32
CA LEU A 23 8.18 -5.99 18.41
C LEU A 23 8.50 -4.59 17.88
N PHE A 24 9.32 -4.49 16.83
CA PHE A 24 9.65 -3.22 16.21
C PHE A 24 8.42 -2.57 15.58
N VAL A 25 7.63 -3.32 14.81
CA VAL A 25 6.40 -2.83 14.19
C VAL A 25 5.39 -2.42 15.25
N GLU A 26 5.19 -3.23 16.29
CA GLU A 26 4.28 -2.91 17.40
C GLU A 26 4.70 -1.62 18.11
N ALA A 27 5.99 -1.48 18.46
CA ALA A 27 6.50 -0.28 19.09
C ALA A 27 6.37 0.96 18.19
N ARG A 28 6.53 0.80 16.87
CA ARG A 28 6.43 1.89 15.89
C ARG A 28 4.98 2.32 15.66
N MET A 29 4.05 1.37 15.58
CA MET A 29 2.65 1.62 15.26
C MET A 29 1.81 1.98 16.50
N LEU A 30 2.01 1.28 17.61
CA LEU A 30 1.24 1.48 18.85
C LEU A 30 1.97 2.38 19.84
N GLY A 31 3.27 2.18 20.06
CA GLY A 31 4.11 2.80 21.10
C GLY A 31 3.50 4.00 21.85
N ASN A 32 3.82 5.22 21.43
CA ASN A 32 3.30 6.45 22.06
C ASN A 32 1.88 6.82 21.62
N HIS A 33 1.33 6.12 20.62
CA HIS A 33 0.04 6.43 20.00
C HIS A 33 -1.13 5.68 20.65
N LEU A 34 -0.86 4.63 21.43
CA LEU A 34 -1.87 3.72 21.97
C LEU A 34 -2.97 4.44 22.76
N LYS A 35 -2.61 5.41 23.61
CA LYS A 35 -3.59 6.19 24.37
C LYS A 35 -4.53 6.99 23.47
N CYS A 36 -4.01 7.57 22.39
CA CYS A 36 -4.81 8.31 21.43
C CYS A 36 -5.71 7.37 20.61
N LEU A 37 -5.19 6.21 20.20
CA LEU A 37 -5.94 5.19 19.46
C LEU A 37 -7.10 4.63 20.29
N GLU A 38 -6.87 4.31 21.57
CA GLU A 38 -7.94 3.86 22.48
C GLU A 38 -9.00 4.96 22.71
N ALA A 39 -8.59 6.23 22.82
CA ALA A 39 -9.54 7.34 22.93
C ALA A 39 -10.39 7.51 21.66
N ILE A 40 -9.79 7.38 20.46
CA ILE A 40 -10.51 7.40 19.18
C ILE A 40 -11.50 6.24 19.12
N LYS A 41 -11.06 5.03 19.46
CA LYS A 41 -11.90 3.83 19.49
C LYS A 41 -13.08 4.00 20.45
N GLN A 42 -12.86 4.55 21.64
CA GLN A 42 -13.94 4.84 22.59
C GLN A 42 -14.92 5.84 22.01
N GLY A 43 -14.44 6.96 21.45
CA GLY A 43 -15.31 7.97 20.84
C GLY A 43 -16.14 7.44 19.67
N VAL A 44 -15.62 6.48 18.91
CA VAL A 44 -16.40 5.77 17.87
C VAL A 44 -17.55 4.98 18.50
N TYR A 45 -17.29 4.19 19.55
CA TYR A 45 -18.33 3.40 20.23
C TYR A 45 -19.29 4.22 21.10
N ASP A 46 -18.97 5.48 21.41
CA ASP A 46 -19.92 6.42 22.00
C ASP A 46 -20.99 6.84 20.98
N ALA A 47 -20.70 6.75 19.67
CA ALA A 47 -21.60 7.13 18.58
C ALA A 47 -22.35 5.94 17.94
N ILE A 48 -21.79 4.73 17.99
CA ILE A 48 -22.37 3.53 17.36
C ILE A 48 -22.45 2.35 18.34
N PRO A 49 -23.40 1.42 18.20
CA PRO A 49 -23.49 0.24 19.06
C PRO A 49 -22.21 -0.60 19.10
N LEU A 50 -21.92 -1.15 20.28
CA LEU A 50 -20.86 -2.16 20.43
C LEU A 50 -21.16 -3.35 19.52
N GLY A 51 -20.15 -3.76 18.75
CA GLY A 51 -20.29 -4.84 17.77
C GLY A 51 -20.77 -4.41 16.38
N SER A 52 -21.10 -3.14 16.14
CA SER A 52 -21.45 -2.64 14.79
C SER A 52 -20.31 -2.79 13.77
N LEU A 53 -19.06 -2.85 14.24
CA LEU A 53 -17.87 -3.09 13.42
C LEU A 53 -17.41 -4.56 13.48
N ALA A 54 -18.21 -5.46 14.06
CA ALA A 54 -17.84 -6.87 14.15
C ALA A 54 -17.74 -7.47 12.74
N ASN A 55 -16.67 -8.26 12.52
CA ASN A 55 -16.35 -8.91 11.25
C ASN A 55 -15.99 -7.97 10.09
N MET A 56 -15.89 -6.65 10.32
CA MET A 56 -15.33 -5.74 9.32
C MET A 56 -13.81 -5.92 9.24
N THR A 57 -13.28 -5.96 8.03
CA THR A 57 -11.84 -5.82 7.81
C THR A 57 -11.41 -4.36 7.97
N ALA A 58 -10.09 -4.13 8.05
CA ALA A 58 -9.56 -2.76 8.02
C ALA A 58 -9.95 -2.02 6.73
N GLU A 59 -10.09 -2.75 5.62
CA GLU A 59 -10.51 -2.20 4.34
C GLU A 59 -11.99 -1.84 4.30
N ASP A 60 -12.86 -2.67 4.86
CA ASP A 60 -14.29 -2.35 4.98
C ASP A 60 -14.50 -1.08 5.81
N LEU A 61 -13.76 -0.93 6.91
CA LEU A 61 -13.83 0.27 7.75
C LEU A 61 -13.35 1.50 6.99
N ARG A 62 -12.27 1.38 6.22
CA ARG A 62 -11.78 2.46 5.36
C ARG A 62 -12.83 2.87 4.33
N LEU A 63 -13.41 1.91 3.62
CA LEU A 63 -14.44 2.17 2.61
C LEU A 63 -15.68 2.84 3.22
N LEU A 64 -16.09 2.42 4.42
CA LEU A 64 -17.19 3.05 5.15
C LEU A 64 -16.91 4.53 5.46
N LEU A 65 -15.69 4.86 5.89
CA LEU A 65 -15.32 6.21 6.31
C LEU A 65 -14.97 7.14 5.14
N CYS A 66 -14.27 6.62 4.14
CA CYS A 66 -13.68 7.42 3.06
C CYS A 66 -14.45 7.31 1.74
N GLY A 67 -15.34 6.33 1.60
CA GLY A 67 -16.02 6.01 0.36
C GLY A 67 -15.06 5.55 -0.74
N THR A 68 -15.55 5.60 -1.98
CA THR A 68 -14.76 5.38 -3.18
C THR A 68 -14.49 6.72 -3.87
N GLN A 69 -13.24 6.96 -4.27
CA GLN A 69 -12.85 8.08 -5.10
C GLN A 69 -12.66 7.65 -6.55
N GLU A 70 -12.95 8.54 -7.49
CA GLU A 70 -12.67 8.27 -8.90
C GLU A 70 -11.16 8.30 -9.15
N ILE A 71 -10.61 7.21 -9.70
CA ILE A 71 -9.18 7.11 -9.98
C ILE A 71 -8.88 7.62 -11.38
N SER A 72 -8.09 8.71 -11.45
CA SER A 72 -7.57 9.23 -12.71
C SER A 72 -6.35 8.44 -13.18
N MET A 73 -6.57 7.50 -14.10
CA MET A 73 -5.47 6.76 -14.74
C MET A 73 -4.55 7.66 -15.58
N ALA A 74 -5.07 8.77 -16.09
CA ALA A 74 -4.26 9.76 -16.80
C ALA A 74 -3.24 10.43 -15.86
N LEU A 75 -3.65 10.76 -14.63
CA LEU A 75 -2.75 11.31 -13.62
C LEU A 75 -1.71 10.27 -13.21
N MET A 76 -2.13 9.05 -12.90
CA MET A 76 -1.21 7.94 -12.58
C MET A 76 -0.19 7.72 -13.70
N GLN A 77 -0.63 7.74 -14.95
CA GLN A 77 0.23 7.61 -16.12
C GLN A 77 1.25 8.76 -16.20
N SER A 78 0.86 10.00 -15.93
CA SER A 78 1.79 11.14 -15.95
C SER A 78 2.89 11.06 -14.89
N TYR A 79 2.66 10.34 -13.80
CA TYR A 79 3.62 10.16 -12.71
C TYR A 79 4.40 8.85 -12.79
N THR A 80 4.06 7.97 -13.72
CA THR A 80 4.69 6.66 -13.81
C THR A 80 5.87 6.65 -14.77
N THR A 81 7.02 6.17 -14.29
CA THR A 81 8.18 5.88 -15.16
C THR A 81 8.33 4.38 -15.39
N PHE A 82 8.70 4.00 -16.61
CA PHE A 82 9.04 2.62 -16.95
C PHE A 82 10.56 2.44 -16.99
N THR A 83 11.05 1.47 -16.24
CA THR A 83 12.44 1.00 -16.29
C THR A 83 12.48 -0.33 -17.01
N ASP A 84 13.44 -0.53 -17.91
CA ASP A 84 13.53 -1.73 -18.75
C ASP A 84 14.78 -2.55 -18.42
N GLU A 85 14.56 -3.81 -18.06
CA GLU A 85 15.57 -4.86 -17.86
C GLU A 85 15.32 -6.08 -18.78
N SER A 86 14.34 -6.00 -19.69
CA SER A 86 13.85 -7.13 -20.48
C SER A 86 14.71 -7.44 -21.73
N SER A 87 15.66 -6.56 -22.07
CA SER A 87 16.42 -6.61 -23.34
C SER A 87 15.54 -6.59 -24.61
N ALA A 88 14.28 -6.16 -24.50
CA ALA A 88 13.36 -6.07 -25.61
C ALA A 88 13.75 -4.95 -26.59
N SER A 89 13.27 -5.04 -27.83
CA SER A 89 13.44 -3.94 -28.78
C SER A 89 12.63 -2.70 -28.34
N PRO A 90 13.09 -1.48 -28.66
CA PRO A 90 12.34 -0.26 -28.34
C PRO A 90 10.90 -0.26 -28.89
N GLU A 91 10.68 -0.88 -30.05
CA GLU A 91 9.34 -1.01 -30.65
C GLU A 91 8.42 -1.91 -29.81
N LEU A 92 8.92 -3.04 -29.33
CA LEU A 92 8.15 -3.96 -28.49
C LEU A 92 7.84 -3.32 -27.13
N LEU A 93 8.82 -2.65 -26.52
CA LEU A 93 8.64 -1.93 -25.27
C LEU A 93 7.57 -0.83 -25.40
N GLN A 94 7.56 -0.10 -26.52
CA GLN A 94 6.53 0.92 -26.77
C GLN A 94 5.14 0.32 -26.93
N LYS A 95 5.01 -0.83 -27.61
CA LYS A 95 3.75 -1.58 -27.71
C LYS A 95 3.26 -2.04 -26.34
N PHE A 96 4.15 -2.60 -25.52
CA PHE A 96 3.83 -3.01 -24.16
C PHE A 96 3.29 -1.85 -23.32
N LYS A 97 3.98 -0.70 -23.30
CA LYS A 97 3.50 0.52 -22.59
C LYS A 97 2.11 0.92 -23.06
N GLY A 98 1.85 0.86 -24.38
CA GLY A 98 0.54 1.13 -24.95
C GLY A 98 -0.54 0.16 -24.47
N TRP A 99 -0.25 -1.14 -24.44
CA TRP A 99 -1.19 -2.15 -23.94
C TRP A 99 -1.46 -2.01 -22.45
N PHE A 100 -0.42 -1.82 -21.64
CA PHE A 100 -0.53 -1.62 -20.20
C PHE A 100 -1.53 -0.50 -19.89
N TRP A 101 -1.31 0.71 -20.42
CA TRP A 101 -2.22 1.82 -20.16
C TRP A 101 -3.59 1.63 -20.79
N SER A 102 -3.68 0.97 -21.96
CA SER A 102 -4.99 0.66 -22.56
C SER A 102 -5.83 -0.24 -21.65
N ILE A 103 -5.20 -1.23 -21.01
CA ILE A 103 -5.87 -2.13 -20.06
C ILE A 103 -6.24 -1.36 -18.79
N CYS A 104 -5.30 -0.65 -18.17
CA CYS A 104 -5.58 0.11 -16.95
C CYS A 104 -6.72 1.13 -17.12
N ASN A 105 -6.83 1.77 -18.29
CA ASN A 105 -7.91 2.71 -18.58
C ASN A 105 -9.29 2.03 -18.70
N LYS A 106 -9.34 0.78 -19.16
CA LYS A 106 -10.57 -0.02 -19.33
C LYS A 106 -11.11 -0.60 -18.02
N LEU A 107 -10.29 -0.67 -16.97
CA LEU A 107 -10.72 -1.11 -15.65
C LEU A 107 -11.87 -0.23 -15.13
N ASN A 108 -12.80 -0.85 -14.42
CA ASN A 108 -13.82 -0.12 -13.69
C ASN A 108 -13.19 0.60 -12.47
N ASN A 109 -13.95 1.46 -11.79
CA ASN A 109 -13.37 2.28 -10.72
C ASN A 109 -12.87 1.44 -9.53
N GLN A 110 -13.55 0.34 -9.18
CA GLN A 110 -13.12 -0.54 -8.10
C GLN A 110 -11.79 -1.21 -8.47
N GLU A 111 -11.70 -1.79 -9.67
CA GLU A 111 -10.48 -2.42 -10.17
C GLU A 111 -9.31 -1.43 -10.26
N LYS A 112 -9.57 -0.17 -10.58
CA LYS A 112 -8.55 0.90 -10.55
C LYS A 112 -8.07 1.17 -9.13
N GLN A 113 -8.96 1.24 -8.15
CA GLN A 113 -8.56 1.41 -6.74
C GLN A 113 -7.72 0.24 -6.26
N ASP A 114 -8.14 -0.98 -6.57
CA ASP A 114 -7.41 -2.20 -6.20
C ASP A 114 -6.01 -2.21 -6.84
N LEU A 115 -5.91 -1.80 -8.11
CA LEU A 115 -4.63 -1.66 -8.81
C LEU A 115 -3.74 -0.59 -8.16
N ILE A 116 -4.27 0.58 -7.83
CA ILE A 116 -3.49 1.65 -7.19
C ILE A 116 -3.06 1.24 -5.78
N PHE A 117 -3.91 0.55 -5.02
CA PHE A 117 -3.56 0.02 -3.70
C PHE A 117 -2.46 -1.03 -3.80
N PHE A 118 -2.57 -1.97 -4.74
CA PHE A 118 -1.52 -2.95 -5.02
C PHE A 118 -0.17 -2.28 -5.36
N TRP A 119 -0.21 -1.25 -6.19
CA TRP A 119 1.00 -0.60 -6.68
C TRP A 119 1.63 0.36 -5.66
N THR A 120 0.82 1.07 -4.88
CA THR A 120 1.28 2.21 -4.06
C THR A 120 1.11 2.00 -2.56
N GLY A 121 0.37 0.97 -2.13
CA GLY A 121 -0.06 0.80 -0.75
C GLY A 121 -1.11 1.81 -0.29
N SER A 122 -1.56 2.70 -1.17
CA SER A 122 -2.60 3.70 -0.92
C SER A 122 -3.80 3.45 -1.84
N PRO A 123 -5.04 3.50 -1.34
CA PRO A 123 -6.23 3.31 -2.17
C PRO A 123 -6.66 4.60 -2.90
N THR A 124 -5.94 5.71 -2.69
CA THR A 124 -6.20 6.99 -3.35
C THR A 124 -4.94 7.57 -3.96
N LEU A 125 -5.11 8.31 -5.06
CA LEU A 125 -4.02 9.12 -5.63
C LEU A 125 -3.79 10.35 -4.75
N PRO A 126 -2.53 10.73 -4.48
CA PRO A 126 -2.22 12.00 -3.86
C PRO A 126 -2.68 13.18 -4.73
N PRO A 127 -2.97 14.35 -4.12
CA PRO A 127 -3.44 15.52 -4.85
C PRO A 127 -2.35 16.19 -5.71
N SER A 128 -1.08 15.86 -5.47
CA SER A 128 0.07 16.39 -6.20
C SER A 128 1.19 15.35 -6.30
N GLU A 129 2.14 15.60 -7.20
CA GLU A 129 3.35 14.80 -7.37
C GLU A 129 4.16 14.63 -6.08
N ASP A 130 4.24 15.67 -5.25
CA ASP A 130 4.94 15.62 -3.95
C ASP A 130 4.34 14.58 -2.99
N GLY A 131 3.08 14.20 -3.20
CA GLY A 131 2.44 13.15 -2.42
C GLY A 131 2.87 11.73 -2.82
N PHE A 132 3.56 11.56 -3.95
CA PHE A 132 4.21 10.32 -4.33
C PHE A 132 5.69 10.34 -3.91
N GLN A 133 6.01 9.62 -2.83
CA GLN A 133 7.39 9.48 -2.36
C GLN A 133 7.62 8.03 -1.92
N PRO A 134 8.19 7.16 -2.78
CA PRO A 134 8.74 7.43 -4.13
C PRO A 134 7.66 7.56 -5.22
N MET A 135 8.08 8.06 -6.39
CA MET A 135 7.26 8.08 -7.61
C MET A 135 6.93 6.66 -8.08
N PRO A 136 5.73 6.41 -8.62
CA PRO A 136 5.35 5.09 -9.11
C PRO A 136 6.20 4.69 -10.31
N THR A 137 6.63 3.44 -10.35
CA THR A 137 7.44 2.90 -11.44
C THR A 137 6.93 1.54 -11.88
N VAL A 138 7.13 1.20 -13.15
CA VAL A 138 6.96 -0.15 -13.70
C VAL A 138 8.32 -0.66 -14.13
N LEU A 139 8.77 -1.75 -13.50
CA LEU A 139 9.96 -2.46 -13.93
C LEU A 139 9.57 -3.56 -14.93
N VAL A 140 10.04 -3.43 -16.16
CA VAL A 140 9.85 -4.44 -17.21
C VAL A 140 11.00 -5.44 -17.10
N ARG A 141 10.72 -6.58 -16.47
CA ARG A 141 11.68 -7.68 -16.31
C ARG A 141 11.73 -8.57 -17.55
N PRO A 142 12.78 -9.39 -17.70
CA PRO A 142 12.79 -10.49 -18.68
C PRO A 142 11.54 -11.37 -18.52
N ALA A 143 11.07 -11.92 -19.64
CA ALA A 143 9.89 -12.77 -19.64
C ALA A 143 10.10 -14.00 -18.75
N ASP A 144 9.16 -14.23 -17.84
CA ASP A 144 9.04 -15.41 -17.00
C ASP A 144 7.57 -15.81 -16.83
N ASP A 145 7.32 -16.89 -16.11
CA ASP A 145 5.96 -17.41 -15.85
C ASP A 145 5.33 -16.81 -14.57
N HIS A 146 5.90 -15.73 -14.02
CA HIS A 146 5.39 -15.12 -12.79
C HIS A 146 4.35 -14.03 -13.09
N LEU A 147 3.41 -13.88 -12.16
CA LEU A 147 2.51 -12.72 -12.16
C LEU A 147 3.25 -11.45 -11.73
N PRO A 148 2.75 -10.26 -12.09
CA PRO A 148 3.29 -9.00 -11.60
C PRO A 148 3.35 -8.98 -10.06
N THR A 149 4.44 -8.43 -9.52
CA THR A 149 4.72 -8.30 -8.09
C THR A 149 5.03 -6.87 -7.72
#